data_AF-A0A3N7EDD4-F1
#
_entry.id   AF-A0A3N7EDD4-F1
#
_cell.length_a   1.000
_cell.length_b   1.000
_cell.length_c   1.000
_cell.angle_alpha   90.00
_cell.angle_beta   90.00
_cell.angle_gamma   90.00
#
_symmetry.space_group_name_H-M   'P 1'
#
loop_
_entity.id
_entity.type
_entity.pdbx_description
1 polymer ?
#
loop_
_entity_poly.entity_id
_entity_poly.type
_entity_poly.pdbx_seq_one_letter_code
_entity_poly.pdbx_strand_id
1 'polypeptide(L)'
;MVGTVGISVGLSHYICALSIHECYSRKPKRLKRVTMEYRVCLVLVFVALITKEAMAAQHVVGGSQGWEESTDFSSWASGQKFKVGDQLVFKYTSGLHSVVELGGESAYKSCGLGTALNSMNTGNDVVKLNKPGTRYFACGTLGHCGQGMKVKITVESGTAPSTPESPSSSSSPAASSASAMHSYFATFVLLTALVATSLLYMF
;
A
#
# COMPACT_ATOMS: atom_id res chain seq x y z
N MET A 1 67.57 64.55 -38.13
CA MET A 1 67.09 64.07 -36.83
C MET A 1 65.63 63.66 -37.01
N VAL A 2 65.37 62.36 -36.81
CA VAL A 2 64.10 61.67 -36.45
C VAL A 2 62.80 62.00 -37.21
N GLY A 3 62.07 60.97 -37.67
CA GLY A 3 60.62 61.06 -37.89
C GLY A 3 60.03 60.22 -39.03
N THR A 4 60.06 58.88 -38.97
CA THR A 4 58.89 57.97 -38.81
C THR A 4 57.93 57.78 -40.01
N VAL A 5 57.76 56.50 -40.35
CA VAL A 5 56.82 55.87 -41.28
C VAL A 5 55.40 55.81 -40.70
N GLY A 6 54.35 55.84 -41.54
CA GLY A 6 52.99 55.47 -41.11
C GLY A 6 51.95 55.44 -42.23
N ILE A 7 51.80 54.28 -42.87
CA ILE A 7 50.72 53.90 -43.81
C ILE A 7 49.46 53.53 -43.00
N SER A 8 48.26 53.89 -43.45
CA SER A 8 47.09 53.03 -43.22
C SER A 8 46.00 53.23 -44.28
N VAL A 9 45.79 52.16 -45.03
CA VAL A 9 44.77 51.89 -46.04
C VAL A 9 43.62 51.12 -45.39
N GLY A 10 42.39 51.32 -45.89
CA GLY A 10 41.39 50.25 -45.94
C GLY A 10 40.22 50.31 -44.97
N LEU A 11 39.26 51.19 -45.28
CA LEU A 11 37.86 51.06 -44.87
C LEU A 11 37.25 49.89 -45.69
N SER A 12 36.57 48.93 -45.04
CA SER A 12 35.60 47.95 -45.64
C SER A 12 35.78 46.46 -45.26
N HIS A 13 36.17 46.09 -44.03
CA HIS A 13 36.11 44.68 -43.56
C HIS A 13 35.54 44.48 -42.14
N TYR A 14 34.67 45.37 -41.64
CA TYR A 14 34.15 45.26 -40.26
C TYR A 14 32.67 44.88 -40.10
N ILE A 15 31.97 44.54 -41.18
CA ILE A 15 30.54 44.16 -41.14
C ILE A 15 30.39 42.68 -41.54
N CYS A 16 30.87 41.74 -40.72
CA CYS A 16 30.43 40.34 -40.84
C CYS A 16 30.73 39.44 -39.62
N ALA A 17 31.59 39.86 -38.68
CA ALA A 17 32.03 38.98 -37.58
C ALA A 17 31.08 38.93 -36.35
N LEU A 18 30.09 39.82 -36.23
CA LEU A 18 29.24 39.91 -35.03
C LEU A 18 27.97 39.03 -35.08
N SER A 19 27.53 38.55 -36.25
CA SER A 19 26.28 37.78 -36.35
C SER A 19 26.41 36.30 -35.94
N ILE A 20 27.61 35.73 -35.89
CA ILE A 20 27.79 34.29 -35.63
C ILE A 20 27.86 34.00 -34.11
N HIS A 21 28.39 34.94 -33.31
CA HIS A 21 28.48 34.76 -31.85
C HIS A 21 27.16 35.03 -31.11
N GLU A 22 26.28 35.89 -31.66
CA GLU A 22 24.91 36.07 -31.14
C GLU A 22 23.96 34.92 -31.51
N CYS A 23 24.27 34.15 -32.56
CA CYS A 23 23.47 32.99 -32.95
C CYS A 23 23.75 31.77 -32.03
N TYR A 24 24.97 31.64 -31.51
CA TYR A 24 25.37 30.54 -30.61
C TYR A 24 24.82 30.67 -29.18
N SER A 25 24.55 31.90 -28.70
CA SER A 25 24.04 32.14 -27.33
C SER A 25 22.52 32.05 -27.19
N ARG A 26 21.76 32.03 -28.29
CA ARG A 26 20.31 31.76 -28.24
C ARG A 26 20.05 30.26 -28.28
N LYS A 27 20.51 29.52 -27.24
CA LYS A 27 19.93 28.19 -26.98
C LYS A 27 18.41 28.36 -26.90
N PRO A 28 17.61 27.61 -27.67
CA PRO A 28 16.17 27.84 -27.74
C PRO A 28 15.56 27.65 -26.36
N LYS A 29 15.17 28.76 -25.71
CA LYS A 29 14.41 28.75 -24.44
C LYS A 29 13.12 27.91 -24.58
N ARG A 30 12.60 27.76 -25.81
CA ARG A 30 11.49 26.87 -26.17
C ARG A 30 11.80 25.39 -25.94
N LEU A 31 13.00 24.90 -26.26
CA LEU A 31 13.34 23.48 -26.10
C LEU A 31 13.43 23.10 -24.62
N LYS A 32 14.04 23.96 -23.80
CA LYS A 32 14.11 23.78 -22.34
C LYS A 32 12.71 23.78 -21.69
N ARG A 33 11.78 24.60 -22.19
CA ARG A 33 10.39 24.67 -21.72
C ARG A 33 9.60 23.39 -22.04
N VAL A 34 9.74 22.84 -23.25
CA VAL A 34 9.08 21.59 -23.64
C VAL A 34 9.65 20.37 -22.91
N THR A 35 10.97 20.32 -22.69
CA THR A 35 11.59 19.25 -21.87
C THR A 35 11.24 19.34 -20.38
N MET A 36 10.87 20.53 -19.88
CA MET A 36 10.47 20.75 -18.49
C MET A 36 9.05 20.21 -18.24
N GLU A 37 8.09 20.54 -19.11
CA GLU A 37 6.72 20.02 -19.03
C GLU A 37 6.70 18.48 -19.14
N TYR A 38 7.50 17.91 -20.03
CA TYR A 38 7.60 16.45 -20.20
C TYR A 38 8.13 15.73 -18.96
N ARG A 39 9.13 16.29 -18.27
CA ARG A 39 9.70 15.71 -17.03
C ARG A 39 8.73 15.79 -15.86
N VAL A 40 8.03 16.90 -15.71
CA VAL A 40 6.99 17.06 -14.68
C VAL A 40 5.85 16.07 -14.94
N CYS A 41 5.36 15.97 -16.18
CA CYS A 41 4.34 14.99 -16.56
C CYS A 41 4.80 13.54 -16.31
N LEU A 42 6.04 13.19 -16.64
CA LEU A 42 6.58 11.85 -16.36
C LEU A 42 6.63 11.56 -14.86
N VAL A 43 7.12 12.49 -14.03
CA VAL A 43 7.16 12.30 -12.57
C VAL A 43 5.75 12.15 -11.99
N LEU A 44 4.78 12.94 -12.45
CA LEU A 44 3.38 12.82 -12.02
C LEU A 44 2.76 11.48 -12.42
N VAL A 45 3.06 10.98 -13.62
CA VAL A 45 2.62 9.65 -14.08
C VAL A 45 3.26 8.55 -13.23
N PHE A 46 4.56 8.61 -12.95
CA PHE A 46 5.23 7.62 -12.09
C PHE A 46 4.69 7.63 -10.65
N VAL A 47 4.44 8.80 -10.06
CA VAL A 47 3.83 8.91 -8.72
C VAL A 47 2.40 8.34 -8.72
N ALA A 48 1.60 8.60 -9.75
CA ALA A 48 0.26 8.03 -9.88
C ALA A 48 0.28 6.49 -10.01
N LEU A 49 1.28 5.94 -10.71
CA LEU A 49 1.41 4.48 -10.93
C LEU A 49 1.84 3.69 -9.67
N ILE A 50 2.42 4.34 -8.66
CA ILE A 50 2.93 3.68 -7.45
C ILE A 50 1.83 3.42 -6.39
N THR A 51 0.62 3.94 -6.55
CA THR A 51 -0.44 3.81 -5.54
C THR A 51 -1.29 2.55 -5.70
N LYS A 52 -0.71 1.39 -5.38
CA LYS A 52 -1.47 0.16 -5.07
C LYS A 52 -0.98 -0.43 -3.77
N GLU A 53 -1.11 0.33 -2.69
CA GLU A 53 -0.90 -0.20 -1.35
C GLU A 53 -2.09 -1.12 -1.01
N ALA A 54 -1.86 -2.43 -1.07
CA ALA A 54 -2.81 -3.42 -0.58
C ALA A 54 -2.80 -3.39 0.96
N MET A 55 -3.51 -2.43 1.54
CA MET A 55 -3.76 -2.40 2.98
C MET A 55 -4.57 -3.64 3.38
N ALA A 56 -4.13 -4.35 4.42
CA ALA A 56 -4.89 -5.45 5.00
C ALA A 56 -6.23 -4.94 5.55
N ALA A 57 -7.35 -5.55 5.12
CA ALA A 57 -8.67 -5.11 5.54
C ALA A 57 -8.97 -5.53 6.98
N GLN A 58 -9.79 -4.74 7.67
CA GLN A 58 -10.34 -5.07 8.98
C GLN A 58 -11.84 -5.31 8.85
N HIS A 59 -12.28 -6.52 9.18
CA HIS A 59 -13.68 -6.91 9.18
C HIS A 59 -14.18 -6.97 10.61
N VAL A 60 -14.99 -5.98 11.00
CA VAL A 60 -15.71 -6.04 12.28
C VAL A 60 -16.81 -7.09 12.15
N VAL A 61 -16.68 -8.18 12.91
CA VAL A 61 -17.61 -9.31 12.85
C VAL A 61 -18.98 -8.86 13.33
N GLY A 62 -20.00 -9.03 12.49
CA GLY A 62 -21.36 -8.52 12.74
C GLY A 62 -21.58 -7.05 12.39
N GLY A 63 -20.56 -6.35 11.86
CA GLY A 63 -20.69 -4.96 11.43
C GLY A 63 -20.97 -4.02 12.60
N SER A 64 -22.01 -3.21 12.49
CA SER A 64 -22.41 -2.26 13.54
C SER A 64 -22.99 -2.92 14.79
N GLN A 65 -23.58 -4.11 14.66
CA GLN A 65 -24.11 -4.86 15.80
C GLN A 65 -22.99 -5.56 16.60
N GLY A 66 -21.88 -5.88 15.94
CA GLY A 66 -20.76 -6.56 16.58
C GLY A 66 -21.03 -8.05 16.86
N TRP A 67 -20.23 -8.60 17.77
CA TRP A 67 -20.28 -9.99 18.19
C TRP A 67 -21.33 -10.17 19.30
N GLU A 68 -22.60 -10.19 18.91
CA GLU A 68 -23.77 -10.22 19.79
C GLU A 68 -24.75 -11.32 19.36
N GLU A 69 -25.62 -11.78 20.26
CA GLU A 69 -26.58 -12.88 20.00
C GLU A 69 -27.64 -12.52 18.95
N SER A 70 -28.00 -11.24 18.82
CA SER A 70 -29.01 -10.77 17.85
C SER A 70 -28.47 -10.63 16.42
N THR A 71 -27.16 -10.79 16.22
CA THR A 71 -26.51 -10.54 14.94
C THR A 71 -26.74 -11.70 13.96
N ASP A 72 -27.20 -11.39 12.74
CA ASP A 72 -27.20 -12.35 11.63
C ASP A 72 -25.80 -12.49 11.01
N PHE A 73 -25.01 -13.40 11.57
CA PHE A 73 -23.65 -13.66 11.10
C PHE A 73 -23.60 -14.30 9.70
N SER A 74 -24.66 -14.98 9.27
CA SER A 74 -24.72 -15.62 7.94
C SER A 74 -24.86 -14.55 6.87
N SER A 75 -25.83 -13.64 7.05
CA SER A 75 -26.01 -12.48 6.17
C SER A 75 -24.75 -11.60 6.16
N TRP A 76 -24.21 -11.27 7.35
CA TRP A 76 -22.98 -10.50 7.44
C TRP A 76 -21.82 -11.15 6.68
N ALA A 77 -21.54 -12.43 6.92
CA ALA A 77 -20.42 -13.13 6.28
C ALA A 77 -20.59 -13.24 4.75
N SER A 78 -21.82 -13.41 4.26
CA SER A 78 -22.11 -13.49 2.83
C SER A 78 -21.80 -12.18 2.06
N GLY A 79 -21.84 -11.05 2.76
CA GLY A 79 -21.48 -9.74 2.21
C GLY A 79 -19.98 -9.43 2.27
N GLN A 80 -19.15 -10.32 2.82
CA GLN A 80 -17.71 -10.09 2.98
C GLN A 80 -16.89 -10.86 1.95
N LYS A 81 -15.72 -10.33 1.63
CA LYS A 81 -14.63 -11.05 0.94
C LYS A 81 -13.41 -11.03 1.84
N PHE A 82 -13.00 -12.19 2.31
CA PHE A 82 -11.86 -12.34 3.21
C PHE A 82 -10.64 -12.78 2.43
N LYS A 83 -9.53 -12.06 2.58
CA LYS A 83 -8.25 -12.36 1.92
C LYS A 83 -7.18 -12.67 2.96
N VAL A 84 -6.12 -13.33 2.49
CA VAL A 84 -4.93 -13.53 3.31
C VAL A 84 -4.32 -12.17 3.66
N GLY A 85 -4.03 -11.97 4.93
CA GLY A 85 -3.54 -10.71 5.48
C GLY A 85 -4.61 -9.90 6.21
N ASP A 86 -5.89 -10.12 5.91
CA ASP A 86 -7.00 -9.42 6.56
C ASP A 86 -7.13 -9.79 8.04
N GLN A 87 -7.91 -9.01 8.78
CA GLN A 87 -8.14 -9.16 10.20
C GLN A 87 -9.64 -9.23 10.49
N LEU A 88 -10.04 -10.19 11.32
CA LEU A 88 -11.36 -10.19 11.95
C LEU A 88 -11.26 -9.46 13.29
N VAL A 89 -12.21 -8.57 13.55
CA VAL A 89 -12.29 -7.83 14.81
C VAL A 89 -13.62 -8.18 15.48
N PHE A 90 -13.54 -8.86 16.62
CA PHE A 90 -14.68 -9.25 17.43
C PHE A 90 -14.86 -8.24 18.55
N LYS A 91 -15.91 -7.42 18.45
CA LYS A 91 -16.27 -6.42 19.46
C LYS A 91 -17.50 -6.88 20.23
N TYR A 92 -17.39 -6.93 21.55
CA TYR A 92 -18.46 -7.39 22.45
C TYR A 92 -18.18 -6.97 23.89
N THR A 93 -19.19 -7.07 24.75
CA THR A 93 -19.00 -6.82 26.19
C THR A 93 -18.22 -7.97 26.84
N SER A 94 -17.00 -7.70 27.30
CA SER A 94 -16.18 -8.70 28.00
C SER A 94 -16.93 -9.24 29.22
N GLY A 95 -16.85 -10.55 29.44
CA GLY A 95 -17.59 -11.27 30.49
C GLY A 95 -18.96 -11.78 30.06
N LEU A 96 -19.61 -11.17 29.05
CA LEU A 96 -20.87 -11.69 28.49
C LEU A 96 -20.62 -12.68 27.35
N HIS A 97 -19.62 -12.39 26.53
CA HIS A 97 -19.27 -13.19 25.37
C HIS A 97 -17.78 -13.53 25.36
N SER A 98 -17.43 -14.47 24.49
CA SER A 98 -16.06 -14.87 24.19
C SER A 98 -15.98 -15.28 22.72
N VAL A 99 -14.77 -15.45 22.22
CA VAL A 99 -14.51 -15.94 20.87
C VAL A 99 -13.71 -17.22 20.96
N VAL A 100 -14.31 -18.32 20.53
CA VAL A 100 -13.69 -19.65 20.47
C VAL A 100 -13.46 -20.02 19.01
N GLU A 101 -12.22 -20.30 18.65
CA GLU A 101 -11.89 -20.87 17.34
C GLU A 101 -12.03 -22.39 17.40
N LEU A 102 -12.82 -22.95 16.48
CA LEU A 102 -13.12 -24.38 16.42
C LEU A 102 -12.33 -25.08 15.31
N GLY A 103 -11.94 -26.33 15.58
CA GLY A 103 -11.08 -27.11 14.69
C GLY A 103 -11.70 -27.57 13.37
N GLY A 104 -13.02 -27.45 13.21
CA GLY A 104 -13.68 -27.86 11.98
C GLY A 104 -15.20 -27.75 12.01
N GLU A 105 -15.79 -28.12 10.88
CA GLU A 105 -17.22 -27.95 10.64
C GLU A 105 -18.10 -28.78 11.59
N SER A 106 -17.65 -29.97 11.99
CA SER A 106 -18.39 -30.82 12.92
C SER A 106 -18.57 -30.14 14.28
N ALA A 107 -17.46 -29.64 14.87
CA ALA A 107 -17.49 -28.89 16.12
C ALA A 107 -18.30 -27.59 16.00
N TYR A 108 -18.26 -26.92 14.85
CA TYR A 108 -19.07 -25.73 14.58
C TYR A 108 -20.58 -26.02 14.53
N LYS A 109 -20.97 -27.13 13.90
CA LYS A 109 -22.38 -27.55 13.81
C LYS A 109 -22.91 -27.97 15.18
N SER A 110 -22.14 -28.76 15.92
CA SER A 110 -22.53 -29.28 17.23
C SER A 110 -22.28 -28.34 18.40
N CYS A 111 -21.64 -27.17 18.17
CA CYS A 111 -21.15 -26.30 19.24
C CYS A 111 -20.21 -27.05 20.21
N GLY A 112 -19.31 -27.87 19.67
CA GLY A 112 -18.31 -28.65 20.38
C GLY A 112 -17.15 -27.80 20.94
N LEU A 113 -17.44 -26.93 21.91
CA LEU A 113 -16.50 -25.99 22.51
C LEU A 113 -15.29 -26.67 23.20
N GLY A 114 -15.42 -27.94 23.59
CA GLY A 114 -14.32 -28.73 24.18
C GLY A 114 -13.17 -29.07 23.22
N THR A 115 -13.30 -28.75 21.93
CA THR A 115 -12.27 -28.95 20.89
C THR A 115 -11.70 -27.62 20.38
N ALA A 116 -11.70 -26.59 21.24
CA ALA A 116 -11.20 -25.26 20.92
C ALA A 116 -9.72 -25.31 20.48
N LEU A 117 -9.42 -24.68 19.35
CA LEU A 117 -8.05 -24.40 18.92
C LEU A 117 -7.48 -23.18 19.63
N ASN A 118 -8.34 -22.21 19.92
CA ASN A 118 -8.00 -20.98 20.61
C ASN A 118 -9.24 -20.40 21.30
N SER A 119 -9.06 -19.58 22.33
CA SER A 119 -10.13 -18.89 23.04
C SER A 119 -9.67 -17.50 23.48
N MET A 120 -10.52 -16.49 23.27
CA MET A 120 -10.25 -15.10 23.58
C MET A 120 -11.48 -14.47 24.26
N ASN A 121 -11.26 -13.53 25.18
CA ASN A 121 -12.32 -12.99 26.05
C ASN A 121 -12.13 -11.49 26.39
N THR A 122 -11.36 -10.74 25.61
CA THR A 122 -11.00 -9.35 25.96
C THR A 122 -12.11 -8.33 25.67
N GLY A 123 -13.11 -8.68 24.87
CA GLY A 123 -14.14 -7.76 24.38
C GLY A 123 -13.77 -7.00 23.10
N ASN A 124 -12.51 -7.06 22.66
CA ASN A 124 -12.05 -6.50 21.39
C ASN A 124 -10.94 -7.38 20.80
N ASP A 125 -11.28 -8.62 20.47
CA ASP A 125 -10.31 -9.60 20.01
C ASP A 125 -10.06 -9.48 18.51
N VAL A 126 -8.79 -9.63 18.11
CA VAL A 126 -8.37 -9.53 16.71
C VAL A 126 -7.76 -10.85 16.25
N VAL A 127 -8.30 -11.39 15.15
CA VAL A 127 -7.79 -12.62 14.52
C VAL A 127 -7.26 -12.31 13.13
N LYS A 128 -5.97 -12.57 12.91
CA LYS A 128 -5.34 -12.43 11.58
C LYS A 128 -5.65 -13.64 10.69
N LEU A 129 -5.98 -13.38 9.44
CA LEU A 129 -6.26 -14.38 8.41
C LEU A 129 -4.98 -14.69 7.64
N ASN A 130 -4.12 -15.53 8.21
CA ASN A 130 -2.77 -15.75 7.67
C ASN A 130 -2.70 -16.79 6.54
N LYS A 131 -3.77 -17.56 6.32
CA LYS A 131 -3.81 -18.67 5.36
C LYS A 131 -5.17 -18.74 4.68
N PRO A 132 -5.24 -19.17 3.41
CA PRO A 132 -6.49 -19.54 2.78
C PRO A 132 -7.19 -20.68 3.51
N GLY A 133 -8.50 -20.80 3.30
CA GLY A 133 -9.30 -21.89 3.84
C GLY A 133 -10.45 -21.43 4.72
N THR A 134 -11.17 -22.38 5.30
CA THR A 134 -12.32 -22.09 6.15
C THR A 134 -11.94 -22.18 7.62
N ARG A 135 -12.30 -21.15 8.39
CA ARG A 135 -12.17 -21.07 9.84
C ARG A 135 -13.54 -20.92 10.48
N TYR A 136 -13.68 -21.45 11.69
CA TYR A 136 -14.94 -21.52 12.41
C TYR A 136 -14.80 -20.85 13.76
N PHE A 137 -15.69 -19.93 14.08
CA PHE A 137 -15.70 -19.22 15.35
C PHE A 137 -17.08 -19.32 15.99
N ALA A 138 -17.11 -19.44 17.31
CA ALA A 138 -18.33 -19.52 18.10
C ALA A 138 -18.16 -18.80 19.43
N CYS A 139 -19.28 -18.38 20.02
CA CYS A 139 -19.24 -17.88 21.39
C CYS A 139 -19.12 -19.05 22.37
N GLY A 140 -18.22 -18.92 23.34
CA GLY A 140 -17.98 -19.92 24.37
C GLY A 140 -18.99 -19.89 25.53
N THR A 141 -19.82 -18.85 25.61
CA THR A 141 -20.85 -18.74 26.65
C THR A 141 -21.94 -19.78 26.43
N LEU A 142 -22.36 -20.44 27.52
CA LEU A 142 -23.31 -21.55 27.47
C LEU A 142 -24.61 -21.12 26.78
N GLY A 143 -25.05 -21.90 25.79
CA GLY A 143 -26.26 -21.63 25.00
C GLY A 143 -26.07 -20.72 23.80
N HIS A 144 -25.13 -19.77 23.82
CA HIS A 144 -25.02 -18.73 22.79
C HIS A 144 -24.70 -19.30 21.41
N CYS A 145 -23.75 -20.23 21.31
CA CYS A 145 -23.43 -20.89 20.03
C CYS A 145 -24.65 -21.63 19.45
N GLY A 146 -25.43 -22.31 20.30
CA GLY A 146 -26.62 -23.06 19.88
C GLY A 146 -27.75 -22.15 19.37
N GLN A 147 -27.80 -20.92 19.90
CA GLN A 147 -28.74 -19.87 19.48
C GLN A 147 -28.28 -19.12 18.21
N GLY A 148 -27.13 -19.47 17.64
CA GLY A 148 -26.66 -18.91 16.37
C GLY A 148 -25.48 -17.93 16.51
N MET A 149 -24.93 -17.74 17.72
CA MET A 149 -23.76 -16.90 17.94
C MET A 149 -22.46 -17.59 17.50
N LYS A 150 -22.33 -17.78 16.19
CA LYS A 150 -21.24 -18.46 15.52
C LYS A 150 -21.11 -18.00 14.08
N VAL A 151 -19.89 -18.02 13.55
CA VAL A 151 -19.60 -17.60 12.17
C VAL A 151 -18.58 -18.51 11.50
N LYS A 152 -18.83 -18.77 10.21
CA LYS A 152 -17.92 -19.46 9.30
C LYS A 152 -17.26 -18.42 8.39
N ILE A 153 -15.93 -18.42 8.36
CA ILE A 153 -15.13 -17.49 7.56
C ILE A 153 -14.38 -18.28 6.51
N THR A 154 -14.59 -17.97 5.24
CA THR A 154 -13.86 -18.59 4.14
C THR A 154 -12.91 -17.56 3.54
N VAL A 155 -11.61 -17.79 3.72
CA VAL A 155 -10.52 -16.96 3.20
C VAL A 155 -10.17 -17.42 1.81
N GLU A 156 -10.23 -16.50 0.84
CA GLU A 156 -9.90 -16.74 -0.56
C GLU A 156 -8.46 -17.27 -0.68
N SER A 157 -8.28 -18.39 -1.37
CA SER A 157 -6.99 -18.77 -1.93
C SER A 157 -6.68 -17.77 -3.03
N GLY A 158 -5.61 -16.99 -2.88
CA GLY A 158 -5.19 -16.03 -3.89
C GLY A 158 -5.05 -16.72 -5.24
N THR A 159 -6.04 -16.58 -6.11
CA THR A 159 -5.88 -16.93 -7.52
C THR A 159 -5.03 -15.82 -8.11
N ALA A 160 -3.74 -16.12 -8.31
CA ALA A 160 -2.93 -15.33 -9.22
C ALA A 160 -3.70 -15.19 -10.54
N PRO A 161 -3.73 -14.01 -11.19
CA PRO A 161 -4.19 -13.92 -12.57
C PRO A 161 -3.43 -14.96 -13.40
N SER A 162 -4.15 -15.90 -14.02
CA SER A 162 -3.57 -17.03 -14.73
C SER A 162 -2.64 -16.53 -15.85
N THR A 163 -1.34 -16.59 -15.61
CA THR A 163 -0.29 -16.53 -16.64
C THR A 163 0.54 -17.82 -16.50
N PRO A 164 0.87 -18.54 -17.58
CA PRO A 164 1.45 -19.89 -17.47
C PRO A 164 2.91 -19.93 -16.97
N GLU A 165 3.23 -21.06 -16.30
CA GLU A 165 4.55 -21.68 -16.02
C GLU A 165 5.40 -21.25 -14.78
N SER A 166 5.25 -22.03 -13.69
CA SER A 166 6.23 -22.79 -12.84
C SER A 166 7.76 -22.48 -12.85
N PRO A 167 8.57 -22.94 -11.85
CA PRO A 167 8.41 -22.99 -10.38
C PRO A 167 9.66 -22.52 -9.55
N SER A 168 9.48 -22.47 -8.23
CA SER A 168 10.51 -22.48 -7.14
C SER A 168 11.14 -21.11 -6.80
N SER A 169 11.44 -20.73 -5.56
CA SER A 169 11.69 -21.48 -4.33
C SER A 169 11.50 -20.59 -3.08
N SER A 170 11.32 -21.27 -1.96
CA SER A 170 11.23 -20.80 -0.57
C SER A 170 12.38 -19.89 -0.10
N SER A 171 12.06 -18.91 0.76
CA SER A 171 12.63 -18.80 2.13
C SER A 171 12.05 -17.59 2.86
N SER A 172 11.54 -17.82 4.07
CA SER A 172 11.38 -16.78 5.09
C SER A 172 12.75 -16.21 5.50
N PRO A 173 12.77 -15.02 6.10
CA PRO A 173 12.96 -15.04 7.55
C PRO A 173 12.00 -14.11 8.30
N ALA A 174 11.86 -14.44 9.58
CA ALA A 174 11.12 -13.68 10.57
C ALA A 174 11.86 -12.39 10.99
N ALA A 175 11.08 -11.52 11.63
CA ALA A 175 11.44 -10.42 12.53
C ALA A 175 11.66 -9.03 11.92
N SER A 176 10.82 -8.09 12.40
CA SER A 176 11.18 -6.74 12.92
C SER A 176 10.20 -5.65 12.45
N SER A 177 9.00 -5.62 13.02
CA SER A 177 7.93 -4.67 12.65
C SER A 177 8.08 -3.26 13.25
N ALA A 178 9.31 -2.77 13.44
CA ALA A 178 9.58 -1.42 13.97
C ALA A 178 10.52 -0.57 13.11
N SER A 179 11.18 -1.17 12.11
CA SER A 179 12.13 -0.48 11.22
C SER A 179 11.49 0.04 9.93
N ALA A 180 10.30 -0.46 9.57
CA ALA A 180 9.63 -0.06 8.34
C ALA A 180 9.19 1.41 8.38
N MET A 181 8.62 1.88 9.50
CA MET A 181 8.14 3.28 9.66
C MET A 181 9.27 4.32 9.53
N HIS A 182 10.47 4.01 10.01
CA HIS A 182 11.64 4.89 9.89
C HIS A 182 12.21 4.91 8.47
N SER A 183 12.17 3.77 7.77
CA SER A 183 12.59 3.68 6.37
C SER A 183 11.64 4.43 5.43
N TYR A 184 10.33 4.41 5.70
CA TYR A 184 9.34 5.16 4.93
C TYR A 184 9.41 6.67 5.17
N PHE A 185 9.67 7.12 6.41
CA PHE A 185 9.91 8.54 6.68
C PHE A 185 11.19 9.02 6.00
N ALA A 186 12.27 8.23 6.05
CA ALA A 186 13.52 8.57 5.39
C ALA A 186 13.37 8.64 3.86
N THR A 187 12.63 7.70 3.24
CA THR A 187 12.40 7.72 1.79
C THR A 187 11.46 8.85 1.37
N PHE A 188 10.41 9.16 2.14
CA PHE A 188 9.54 10.31 1.90
C PHE A 188 10.28 11.65 2.06
N VAL A 189 11.13 11.80 3.08
CA VAL A 189 11.98 12.98 3.29
C VAL A 189 13.02 13.11 2.17
N LEU A 190 13.60 12.00 1.71
CA LEU A 190 14.54 12.00 0.58
C LEU A 190 13.83 12.39 -0.73
N LEU A 191 12.63 11.86 -0.98
CA LEU A 191 11.86 12.16 -2.18
C LEU A 191 11.41 13.63 -2.20
N THR A 192 10.92 14.14 -1.07
CA THR A 192 10.54 15.55 -0.92
C THR A 192 11.75 16.48 -1.03
N ALA A 193 12.92 16.11 -0.49
CA ALA A 193 14.16 16.87 -0.64
C ALA A 193 14.67 16.86 -2.10
N LEU A 194 14.57 15.74 -2.82
CA LEU A 194 14.95 15.66 -4.24
C LEU A 194 14.02 16.49 -5.13
N VAL A 195 12.72 16.51 -4.83
CA VAL A 195 11.75 17.36 -5.52
C VAL A 195 12.01 18.84 -5.20
N ALA A 196 12.21 19.19 -3.93
CA ALA A 196 12.47 20.57 -3.51
C ALA A 196 13.80 21.12 -4.07
N THR A 197 14.87 20.33 -4.04
CA THR A 197 16.16 20.70 -4.65
C THR A 197 16.03 20.86 -6.16
N SER A 198 15.33 19.94 -6.83
CA SER A 198 15.06 20.07 -8.28
C SER A 198 14.27 21.34 -8.61
N LEU A 199 13.32 21.75 -7.76
CA LEU A 199 12.56 23.00 -7.92
C LEU A 199 13.43 24.24 -7.64
N LEU A 200 14.34 24.19 -6.66
CA LEU A 200 15.27 25.28 -6.36
C LEU A 200 16.31 25.49 -7.47
N TYR A 201 16.73 24.43 -8.17
CA TYR A 201 17.57 24.53 -9.37
C TYR A 201 16.80 25.01 -10.62
N MET A 202 15.49 25.26 -10.52
CA MET A 202 14.64 25.78 -11.60
C MET A 202 14.31 27.27 -11.50
N PHE A 203 14.68 27.94 -10.40
CA PHE A 203 14.65 29.40 -10.26
C PHE A 203 16.06 29.97 -10.37
#